data_AF-A0A968PSX5-F1
#
_entry.id   AF-A0A968PSX5-F1
#
_cell.length_a   1.000
_cell.length_b   1.000
_cell.length_c   1.000
_cell.angle_alpha   90.00
_cell.angle_beta   90.00
_cell.angle_gamma   90.00
#
_symmetry.space_group_name_H-M   'P 1'
#
loop_
_entity.id
_entity.type
_entity.pdbx_description
1 polymer ?
#
loop_
_entity_poly.entity_id
_entity_poly.type
_entity_poly.pdbx_seq_one_letter_code
_entity_poly.pdbx_strand_id
1 'polypeptide(L)' 'MLSQELKAQIFNLPPSDRLALISAIVESLQNTTITQPDRSAAIQRMRGLLKTERPSPTDEEVAAMLEERRVEKYLQ' A
#
# COMPACT_ATOMS: atom_id res chain seq x y z
N MET A 1 -13.18 0.98 12.09
CA MET A 1 -13.67 1.91 13.14
C MET A 1 -13.73 1.16 14.47
N LEU A 2 -13.36 1.80 15.59
CA LEU A 2 -13.40 1.20 16.93
C LEU A 2 -14.85 0.97 17.38
N SER A 3 -15.18 -0.20 17.91
CA SER A 3 -16.56 -0.50 18.37
C SER A 3 -16.96 0.39 19.55
N GLN A 4 -18.26 0.70 19.66
CA GLN A 4 -18.79 1.51 20.77
C GLN A 4 -18.61 0.79 22.12
N GLU A 5 -18.75 -0.53 22.11
CA GLU A 5 -18.52 -1.38 23.29
C GLU A 5 -17.07 -1.25 23.79
N LEU A 6 -16.09 -1.31 22.90
CA LEU A 6 -14.68 -1.18 23.27
C LEU A 6 -14.36 0.23 23.79
N LYS A 7 -14.99 1.27 23.23
CA LYS A 7 -14.88 2.64 23.77
C LYS A 7 -15.37 2.74 25.20
N ALA A 8 -16.52 2.15 25.50
CA ALA A 8 -17.08 2.15 26.85
C ALA A 8 -16.14 1.43 27.84
N GLN A 9 -15.57 0.29 27.45
CA GLN A 9 -14.60 -0.44 28.26
C GLN A 9 -13.34 0.38 28.55
N ILE A 10 -12.80 1.09 27.56
CA ILE A 10 -11.61 1.96 27.73
C ILE A 10 -11.92 3.12 28.68
N PHE A 11 -13.11 3.72 28.60
CA PHE A 11 -13.48 4.83 29.48
C PHE A 11 -13.75 4.41 30.93
N ASN A 12 -14.11 3.14 31.16
CA ASN A 12 -14.25 2.58 32.51
C ASN A 12 -12.91 2.33 33.21
N LEU A 13 -11.79 2.36 32.48
CA LEU A 13 -10.47 2.20 33.08
C LEU A 13 -10.07 3.43 33.90
N PRO A 14 -9.33 3.24 35.01
CA PRO A 14 -8.66 4.33 35.71
C PRO A 14 -7.76 5.16 34.79
N PRO A 15 -7.54 6.46 35.08
CA PRO A 15 -6.68 7.30 34.25
C PRO A 15 -5.26 6.74 34.05
N SER A 16 -4.67 6.09 35.06
CA SER A 16 -3.36 5.42 34.98
C SER A 16 -3.35 4.32 33.93
N ASP A 17 -4.37 3.49 33.92
CA ASP A 17 -4.45 2.30 33.09
C ASP A 17 -4.72 2.68 31.63
N ARG A 18 -5.46 3.77 31.40
CA ARG A 18 -5.60 4.36 30.06
C ARG A 18 -4.26 4.84 29.50
N LEU A 19 -3.41 5.46 30.33
CA LEU A 19 -2.08 5.91 29.91
C LEU A 19 -1.13 4.71 29.65
N ALA A 20 -1.22 3.67 30.48
CA ALA A 20 -0.49 2.42 30.26
C ALA A 20 -0.91 1.73 28.96
N LEU A 21 -2.23 1.69 28.68
CA LEU A 21 -2.79 1.14 27.44
C LEU A 21 -2.29 1.92 26.21
N ILE A 22 -2.27 3.25 26.27
CA ILE A 22 -1.70 4.08 25.19
C ILE A 22 -0.25 3.69 24.92
N SER A 23 0.56 3.55 25.98
CA SER A 23 1.98 3.22 25.85
C SER A 23 2.17 1.84 25.20
N ALA A 24 1.41 0.83 25.64
CA ALA A 24 1.44 -0.52 25.08
C ALA A 24 1.00 -0.56 23.59
N ILE A 25 0.02 0.25 23.21
CA ILE A 25 -0.40 0.38 21.80
C ILE A 25 0.72 1.01 20.97
N VAL A 26 1.34 2.08 21.45
CA VAL A 26 2.46 2.74 20.75
C VAL A 26 3.62 1.77 20.54
N GLU A 27 3.98 1.00 21.56
CA GLU A 27 5.04 -0.02 21.48
C GLU A 27 4.70 -1.14 20.48
N SER A 28 3.45 -1.62 20.48
CA SER A 28 2.96 -2.61 19.51
C SER A 28 3.05 -2.11 18.06
N LEU A 29 2.71 -0.84 17.84
CA LEU A 29 2.77 -0.22 16.51
C LEU A 29 4.20 0.03 16.04
N GLN A 30 5.14 0.33 16.94
CA GLN A 30 6.57 0.49 16.60
C GLN A 30 7.20 -0.82 16.11
N ASN A 31 6.83 -1.95 16.72
CA ASN A 31 7.28 -3.28 16.30
C ASN A 31 6.55 -3.80 15.05
N THR A 32 5.41 -3.18 14.71
CA THR A 32 4.77 -3.37 13.41
C THR A 32 5.51 -2.50 12.40
N THR A 33 6.76 -2.87 12.08
CA THR A 33 7.38 -2.39 10.85
C THR A 33 6.40 -2.71 9.74
N ILE A 34 5.78 -1.67 9.17
CA ILE A 34 5.12 -1.76 7.89
C ILE A 34 6.19 -2.35 6.99
N THR A 35 6.06 -3.63 6.65
CA THR A 35 6.93 -4.29 5.69
C THR A 35 6.68 -3.54 4.40
N GLN A 36 7.43 -2.46 4.19
CA GLN A 36 7.45 -1.78 2.93
C GLN A 36 7.92 -2.87 1.98
N PRO A 37 7.08 -3.29 1.02
CA PRO A 37 7.50 -4.31 0.09
C PRO A 37 8.81 -3.79 -0.49
N ASP A 38 9.87 -4.61 -0.43
CA ASP A 38 11.18 -4.22 -0.92
C ASP A 38 11.11 -4.08 -2.44
N ARG A 39 10.60 -2.91 -2.86
CA ARG A 39 10.39 -2.54 -4.25
C ARG A 39 11.71 -2.59 -4.99
N SER A 40 12.81 -2.24 -4.31
CA SER A 40 14.15 -2.29 -4.88
C SER A 40 14.56 -3.73 -5.21
N ALA A 41 14.41 -4.68 -4.28
CA ALA A 41 14.70 -6.09 -4.56
C ALA A 41 13.73 -6.71 -5.59
N ALA A 42 12.46 -6.32 -5.58
CA ALA A 42 11.51 -6.76 -6.60
C ALA A 42 11.89 -6.23 -8.00
N ILE A 43 12.20 -4.94 -8.13
CA ILE A 43 12.63 -4.32 -9.39
C ILE A 43 13.95 -4.93 -9.89
N GLN A 44 14.90 -5.22 -8.99
CA GLN A 44 16.15 -5.90 -9.36
C GLN A 44 15.88 -7.30 -9.94
N ARG A 45 15.00 -8.09 -9.32
CA ARG A 45 14.62 -9.42 -9.84
C ARG A 45 13.84 -9.35 -11.15
N MET A 46 13.05 -8.31 -11.35
CA MET A 46 12.21 -8.15 -12.54
C MET A 46 12.92 -7.49 -13.72
N ARG A 47 14.07 -6.86 -13.50
CA ARG A 47 14.82 -6.15 -14.54
C ARG A 47 15.20 -7.12 -15.66
N GLY A 48 14.71 -6.86 -16.86
CA GLY A 48 14.99 -7.67 -18.05
C GLY A 48 13.98 -8.78 -18.33
N LEU A 49 13.04 -9.08 -17.43
CA LEU A 49 11.99 -10.09 -17.69
C LEU A 49 11.07 -9.71 -18.86
N LEU A 50 10.90 -8.40 -19.11
CA LEU A 50 10.11 -7.87 -20.22
C LEU A 50 10.99 -7.32 -21.34
N LYS A 51 12.29 -7.67 -21.37
CA LYS A 51 13.18 -7.26 -22.46
C LYS A 51 12.73 -7.98 -23.72
N THR A 52 12.43 -7.22 -24.76
CA THR A 52 12.17 -7.75 -26.10
C THR A 52 13.33 -7.34 -27.02
N GLU A 53 13.48 -8.03 -28.15
CA GLU A 53 14.46 -7.66 -29.19
C GLU A 53 14.07 -6.36 -29.93
N ARG A 54 12.87 -5.84 -29.67
CA ARG A 54 12.37 -4.60 -30.28
C ARG A 54 12.78 -3.40 -29.43
N PRO A 55 13.01 -2.23 -30.06
CA PRO A 55 13.22 -1.01 -29.32
C PRO A 55 12.01 -0.71 -28.44
N SER A 56 12.24 0.00 -27.34
CA SER A 56 11.14 0.54 -26.53
C SER A 56 10.29 1.48 -27.39
N PRO A 57 8.96 1.47 -27.23
CA PRO A 57 8.08 2.37 -27.98
C PRO A 57 8.43 3.84 -27.73
N THR A 58 8.18 4.70 -28.71
CA THR A 58 8.27 6.15 -28.52
C THR A 58 7.11 6.68 -27.68
N ASP A 59 7.26 7.88 -27.15
CA ASP A 59 6.20 8.53 -26.38
C ASP A 59 4.91 8.69 -27.18
N GLU A 60 4.99 8.95 -28.50
CA GLU A 60 3.81 9.03 -29.36
C GLU A 60 3.13 7.66 -29.55
N GLU A 61 3.92 6.60 -29.73
CA GLU A 61 3.39 5.23 -29.86
C GLU A 61 2.69 4.79 -28.55
N VAL A 62 3.26 5.13 -27.39
CA VAL A 62 2.63 4.87 -26.09
C VAL A 62 1.30 5.63 -25.97
N ALA A 63 1.24 6.89 -26.42
CA ALA A 63 0.02 7.68 -26.37
C ALA A 63 -1.11 7.02 -27.20
N ALA A 64 -0.79 6.53 -28.40
CA ALA A 64 -1.73 5.79 -29.25
C ALA A 64 -2.20 4.49 -28.58
N MET A 65 -1.28 3.66 -28.07
CA MET A 65 -1.61 2.41 -27.37
C MET A 65 -2.55 2.64 -26.17
N LEU A 66 -2.33 3.73 -25.41
CA LEU A 66 -3.19 4.07 -24.27
C LEU A 66 -4.59 4.50 -24.70
N GLU A 67 -4.70 5.21 -25.81
CA GLU A 67 -6.00 5.64 -26.35
C GLU A 67 -6.81 4.45 -26.86
N GLU A 68 -6.19 3.57 -27.66
CA GLU A 68 -6.83 2.32 -28.12
C GLU A 68 -7.38 1.52 -26.94
N ARG A 69 -6.57 1.34 -25.89
CA ARG A 69 -6.98 0.62 -24.68
C ARG A 69 -8.12 1.29 -23.93
N ARG A 70 -8.21 2.63 -23.93
CA ARG A 70 -9.34 3.34 -23.31
C ARG A 70 -10.62 3.09 -24.11
N VAL A 71 -10.55 3.16 -25.43
CA VAL A 71 -11.70 2.90 -26.31
C VAL A 71 -12.19 1.47 -26.10
N GLU A 72 -11.31 0.47 -26.17
CA GLU A 72 -11.69 -0.94 -25.93
C GLU A 72 -12.32 -1.17 -24.56
N LYS A 73 -11.79 -0.51 -23.53
CA LYS A 73 -12.25 -0.75 -22.15
C LYS A 73 -13.58 -0.07 -21.82
N TYR A 74 -13.88 1.06 -22.44
CA TYR A 74 -14.97 1.94 -22.01
C TYR A 74 -16.01 2.26 -23.10
N LEU A 75 -15.71 2.01 -24.38
CA LEU A 75 -16.56 2.35 -25.51
C LEU A 75 -16.97 1.14 -26.36
N GLN A 76 -16.50 -0.08 -26.02
CA GLN A 76 -17.00 -1.35 -26.55
C GLN A 76 -17.90 -2.07 -25.55
#